data_AF-A0A5N6DXR8-F1
#
_entry.id   AF-A0A5N6DXR8-F1
#
_cell.length_a   1.000
_cell.length_b   1.000
_cell.length_c   1.000
_cell.angle_alpha   90.00
_cell.angle_beta   90.00
_cell.angle_gamma   90.00
#
_symmetry.space_group_name_H-M   'P 1'
#
loop_
_entity.id
_entity.type
_entity.pdbx_description
1 polymer ?
#
loop_
_entity_poly.entity_id
_entity_poly.type
_entity_poly.pdbx_seq_one_letter_code
_entity_poly.pdbx_strand_id
1 'polypeptide(L)'
;MALFGSGSTNAASNPQEVKTAIIKQLQQEAAMANARNLIGKVNEHCFDACIPAPGSSITSKEEACLSQCMEKYISFWNTASRTYVSRVSRESKRLGGAENLAMMATPTDTSL
;
A
#
# COMPACT_ATOMS: atom_id res chain seq x y z
N MET A 1 41.59 -16.75 -12.72
CA MET A 1 41.50 -16.62 -14.19
C MET A 1 40.41 -15.59 -14.49
N ALA A 2 40.68 -14.73 -15.45
CA ALA A 2 40.29 -13.33 -15.58
C ALA A 2 38.78 -13.02 -15.68
N LEU A 3 38.31 -11.98 -14.97
CA LEU A 3 37.18 -11.12 -15.36
C LEU A 3 37.30 -9.67 -14.78
N PHE A 4 38.52 -9.14 -14.63
CA PHE A 4 38.71 -7.68 -14.53
C PHE A 4 38.91 -7.15 -15.96
N GLY A 5 37.80 -6.83 -16.62
CA GLY A 5 37.76 -6.23 -17.95
C GLY A 5 37.31 -4.78 -17.85
N SER A 6 38.26 -3.86 -17.96
CA SER A 6 38.04 -2.43 -18.09
C SER A 6 37.16 -2.12 -19.30
N GLY A 7 36.01 -1.51 -19.03
CA GLY A 7 35.18 -0.83 -20.01
C GLY A 7 34.63 0.43 -19.36
N SER A 8 35.47 1.47 -19.29
CA SER A 8 35.01 2.83 -19.02
C SER A 8 34.17 3.31 -20.20
N THR A 9 32.91 2.90 -20.26
CA THR A 9 31.87 3.72 -20.85
C THR A 9 31.25 4.48 -19.70
N ASN A 10 31.55 5.78 -19.64
CA ASN A 10 30.76 6.74 -18.88
C ASN A 10 29.33 6.65 -19.43
N ALA A 11 28.52 5.74 -18.87
CA ALA A 11 27.09 5.94 -18.86
C ALA A 11 26.89 7.15 -17.97
N ALA A 12 26.84 8.34 -18.58
CA ALA A 12 26.17 9.46 -17.98
C ALA A 12 24.73 8.99 -17.76
N SER A 13 24.49 8.35 -16.61
CA SER A 13 23.18 8.00 -16.14
C SER A 13 22.44 9.32 -16.10
N ASN A 14 21.56 9.53 -17.07
CA ASN A 14 20.77 10.73 -17.19
C ASN A 14 20.16 10.97 -15.80
N PRO A 15 20.45 12.08 -15.10
CA PRO A 15 19.97 12.29 -13.73
C PRO A 15 18.46 12.11 -13.60
N GLN A 16 17.73 12.32 -14.70
CA GLN A 16 16.30 12.12 -14.86
C GLN A 16 15.90 10.63 -14.84
N GLU A 17 16.70 9.73 -15.41
CA GLU A 17 16.48 8.28 -15.35
C GLU A 17 16.72 7.74 -13.94
N VAL A 18 17.80 8.19 -13.29
CA VAL A 18 18.09 7.83 -11.89
C VAL A 18 16.98 8.32 -10.96
N LYS A 19 16.54 9.57 -11.11
CA LYS A 19 15.41 10.13 -10.34
C LYS A 19 14.13 9.29 -10.53
N THR A 20 13.82 8.91 -11.76
CA THR A 20 12.63 8.11 -12.07
C THR A 20 12.70 6.72 -11.45
N ALA A 21 13.86 6.07 -11.51
CA ALA A 21 14.08 4.76 -10.89
C ALA A 21 13.91 4.81 -9.36
N ILE A 22 14.47 5.84 -8.70
CA ILE A 22 14.32 6.04 -7.25
C ILE A 22 12.87 6.31 -6.88
N ILE A 23 12.16 7.19 -7.60
CA ILE A 23 10.74 7.48 -7.33
C ILE A 23 9.91 6.20 -7.42
N LYS A 24 10.14 5.37 -8.44
CA LYS A 24 9.43 4.10 -8.61
C LYS A 24 9.69 3.15 -7.44
N GLN A 25 10.94 3.02 -7.00
CA GLN A 25 11.28 2.20 -5.84
C GLN A 25 10.58 2.71 -4.57
N LEU A 26 10.64 4.02 -4.32
CA LEU A 26 9.97 4.64 -3.16
C LEU A 26 8.45 4.41 -3.17
N GLN A 27 7.82 4.52 -4.34
CA GLN A 27 6.38 4.24 -4.49
C GLN A 27 6.04 2.79 -4.14
N GLN A 28 6.86 1.84 -4.59
CA GLN A 28 6.65 0.42 -4.28
C GLN A 28 6.82 0.14 -2.77
N GLU A 29 7.83 0.73 -2.15
CA GLU A 29 8.05 0.61 -0.70
C GLU A 29 6.89 1.22 0.10
N ALA A 30 6.40 2.40 -0.31
CA ALA A 30 5.25 3.05 0.31
C ALA A 30 3.97 2.20 0.16
N ALA A 31 3.72 1.62 -1.01
CA ALA A 31 2.57 0.74 -1.24
C ALA A 31 2.63 -0.49 -0.32
N MET A 32 3.80 -1.13 -0.20
CA MET A 32 4.03 -2.27 0.70
C MET A 32 3.80 -1.91 2.17
N ALA A 33 4.29 -0.75 2.60
CA ALA A 33 4.11 -0.27 3.98
C ALA A 33 2.64 0.03 4.30
N ASN A 34 1.91 0.63 3.35
CA ASN A 34 0.48 0.88 3.47
C ASN A 34 -0.33 -0.44 3.52
N ALA A 35 0.01 -1.44 2.69
CA ALA A 35 -0.65 -2.75 2.69
C ALA A 35 -0.48 -3.45 4.05
N ARG A 36 0.73 -3.44 4.60
CA ARG A 36 1.02 -4.01 5.92
C ARG A 36 0.21 -3.32 7.01
N ASN A 37 0.10 -2.00 6.96
CA ASN A 37 -0.74 -1.24 7.90
C ASN A 37 -2.22 -1.62 7.79
N LEU A 38 -2.74 -1.72 6.56
CA LEU A 38 -4.12 -2.14 6.33
C LEU A 38 -4.39 -3.52 6.92
N ILE A 39 -3.53 -4.50 6.64
CA ILE A 39 -3.64 -5.86 7.19
C ILE A 39 -3.60 -5.82 8.72
N GLY A 40 -2.68 -5.04 9.31
CA GLY A 40 -2.63 -4.86 10.76
C GLY A 40 -3.96 -4.35 11.33
N LYS A 41 -4.56 -3.35 10.69
CA LYS A 41 -5.85 -2.79 11.11
C LYS A 41 -7.03 -3.73 10.90
N VAL A 42 -7.02 -4.50 9.81
CA VAL A 42 -8.00 -5.56 9.56
C VAL A 42 -7.92 -6.62 10.67
N ASN A 43 -6.70 -7.06 11.02
CA ASN A 43 -6.49 -8.06 12.06
C ASN A 43 -7.00 -7.58 13.42
N GLU A 44 -6.60 -6.37 13.85
CA GLU A 44 -7.07 -5.78 15.10
C GLU A 44 -8.61 -5.69 15.13
N HIS A 45 -9.20 -5.06 14.10
CA HIS A 45 -10.64 -4.79 14.08
C HIS A 45 -11.48 -6.07 13.99
N CYS A 46 -11.10 -7.00 13.11
CA CYS A 46 -11.87 -8.21 12.91
C CYS A 46 -11.70 -9.19 14.06
N PHE A 47 -10.55 -9.22 14.72
CA PHE A 47 -10.38 -10.02 15.93
C PHE A 47 -11.30 -9.52 17.04
N ASP A 48 -11.25 -8.22 17.34
CA ASP A 48 -12.09 -7.59 18.38
C ASP A 48 -13.59 -7.78 18.11
N ALA A 49 -14.00 -7.72 16.83
CA ALA A 49 -15.40 -7.86 16.45
C ALA A 49 -15.89 -9.32 16.43
N CYS A 50 -15.04 -10.27 16.06
CA CYS A 50 -15.45 -11.64 15.77
C CYS A 50 -15.04 -12.68 16.83
N ILE A 51 -14.06 -12.40 17.70
CA ILE A 51 -13.53 -13.34 18.69
C ILE A 51 -13.85 -12.84 20.12
N PRO A 52 -15.08 -13.01 20.61
CA PRO A 52 -15.49 -12.49 21.92
C PRO A 52 -14.90 -13.26 23.10
N ALA A 53 -14.49 -14.51 22.90
CA ALA A 53 -13.91 -15.37 23.91
C ALA A 53 -12.75 -16.17 23.31
N PRO A 54 -11.51 -15.63 23.35
CA PRO A 54 -10.35 -16.30 22.78
C PRO A 54 -10.11 -17.67 23.42
N GLY A 55 -9.97 -18.71 22.59
CA GLY A 55 -9.70 -20.07 23.02
C GLY A 55 -8.58 -20.72 22.20
N SER A 56 -8.35 -22.02 22.42
CA SER A 56 -7.35 -22.80 21.69
C SER A 56 -7.73 -23.11 20.24
N SER A 57 -8.96 -22.80 19.83
CA SER A 57 -9.50 -23.09 18.51
C SER A 57 -10.49 -22.02 18.08
N ILE A 58 -10.54 -21.75 16.78
CA ILE A 58 -11.57 -20.91 16.16
C ILE A 58 -12.78 -21.79 15.83
N THR A 59 -13.96 -21.36 16.23
CA THR A 59 -15.22 -22.02 15.89
C THR A 59 -15.64 -21.68 14.46
N SER A 60 -16.45 -22.52 13.80
CA SER A 60 -16.93 -22.25 12.44
C SER A 60 -17.72 -20.92 12.33
N LYS A 61 -18.35 -20.47 13.41
CA LYS A 61 -19.04 -19.18 13.45
C LYS A 61 -18.06 -18.01 13.47
N GLU A 62 -16.98 -18.13 14.23
CA GLU A 62 -15.90 -17.12 14.29
C GLU A 62 -15.15 -17.05 12.96
N GLU A 63 -14.87 -18.19 12.33
CA GLU A 63 -14.25 -18.26 11.01
C GLU A 63 -15.12 -17.58 9.93
N ALA A 64 -16.43 -17.87 9.93
CA ALA A 64 -17.38 -17.22 9.03
C ALA A 64 -17.48 -15.70 9.30
N CYS A 65 -17.43 -15.27 10.56
CA CYS A 65 -17.42 -13.85 10.92
C CYS A 65 -16.15 -13.16 10.42
N LEU A 66 -14.97 -13.74 10.68
CA LEU A 66 -13.68 -13.19 10.24
C LEU A 66 -13.66 -13.02 8.72
N SER A 67 -14.08 -14.04 7.97
CA SER A 67 -14.14 -13.99 6.50
C SER A 67 -14.99 -12.81 6.00
N GLN A 68 -16.20 -12.65 6.56
CA GLN A 68 -17.09 -11.55 6.21
C GLN A 68 -16.56 -10.19 6.68
N CYS A 69 -15.94 -10.13 7.86
CA CYS A 69 -15.38 -8.91 8.41
C CYS A 69 -14.26 -8.38 7.51
N MET A 70 -13.31 -9.23 7.11
CA MET A 70 -12.20 -8.85 6.24
C MET A 70 -12.71 -8.31 4.90
N GLU A 71 -13.65 -9.01 4.26
CA GLU A 71 -14.25 -8.56 2.99
C GLU A 71 -14.93 -7.20 3.13
N LYS A 72 -15.75 -7.02 4.16
CA LYS A 72 -16.46 -5.76 4.43
C LYS A 72 -15.49 -4.63 4.76
N TYR A 73 -14.46 -4.89 5.56
CA TYR A 73 -13.47 -3.90 5.95
C TYR A 73 -12.68 -3.40 4.75
N ILE A 74 -12.21 -4.32 3.89
CA ILE A 74 -11.47 -3.97 2.68
C ILE A 74 -12.37 -3.19 1.72
N SER A 75 -13.63 -3.60 1.54
CA SER A 75 -14.61 -2.88 0.71
C SER A 75 -14.87 -1.45 1.22
N PHE A 76 -15.03 -1.31 2.54
CA PHE A 76 -15.14 0.00 3.20
C PHE A 76 -13.90 0.85 2.96
N TRP A 77 -12.72 0.30 3.25
CA TRP A 77 -11.45 1.00 3.14
C TRP A 77 -11.17 1.46 1.70
N ASN A 78 -11.47 0.62 0.71
CA ASN A 78 -11.37 0.95 -0.72
C ASN A 78 -12.23 2.17 -1.09
N THR A 79 -13.47 2.19 -0.60
CA THR A 79 -14.41 3.30 -0.86
C THR A 79 -13.95 4.57 -0.16
N ALA A 80 -13.64 4.49 1.13
CA ALA A 80 -13.18 5.62 1.93
C ALA A 80 -11.89 6.22 1.36
N SER A 81 -10.93 5.38 0.97
CA SER A 81 -9.65 5.83 0.43
C SER A 81 -9.80 6.51 -0.93
N ARG A 82 -10.58 5.95 -1.86
CA ARG A 82 -10.88 6.63 -3.14
C ARG A 82 -11.53 7.99 -2.93
N THR A 83 -12.52 8.08 -2.04
CA THR A 83 -13.18 9.35 -1.73
C THR A 83 -12.21 10.35 -1.12
N TYR A 84 -11.37 9.92 -0.16
CA TYR A 84 -10.37 10.75 0.49
C TYR A 84 -9.35 11.29 -0.52
N VAL A 85 -8.71 10.43 -1.31
CA VAL A 85 -7.73 10.82 -2.32
C VAL A 85 -8.34 11.78 -3.34
N SER A 86 -9.59 11.55 -3.78
CA SER A 86 -10.28 12.46 -4.71
C SER A 86 -10.45 13.87 -4.14
N ARG A 87 -10.76 13.98 -2.84
CA ARG A 87 -10.88 15.28 -2.16
C ARG A 87 -9.54 15.95 -2.00
N VAL A 88 -8.55 15.22 -1.48
CA VAL A 88 -7.21 15.79 -1.24
C VAL A 88 -6.57 16.20 -2.56
N SER A 89 -6.77 15.47 -3.66
CA SER A 89 -6.28 15.86 -5.00
C SER A 89 -6.88 17.19 -5.47
N ARG A 90 -8.19 17.38 -5.26
CA ARG A 90 -8.86 18.64 -5.60
C ARG A 90 -8.37 19.80 -4.73
N GLU A 91 -8.13 19.57 -3.44
CA GLU A 91 -7.63 20.59 -2.51
C GLU A 91 -6.16 20.93 -2.78
N SER A 92 -5.32 19.94 -3.06
CA SER A 92 -3.91 20.08 -3.45
C SER A 92 -3.75 20.92 -4.72
N LYS A 93 -4.58 20.70 -5.74
CA LYS A 93 -4.62 21.54 -6.95
C LYS A 93 -4.99 23.00 -6.64
N ARG A 94 -5.95 23.21 -5.72
CA ARG A 94 -6.38 24.55 -5.30
C ARG A 94 -5.27 25.30 -4.55
N LEU A 95 -4.42 24.59 -3.82
CA LEU A 95 -3.33 25.16 -3.02
C LEU A 95 -1.98 25.22 -3.78
N GLY A 96 -1.93 24.86 -5.05
CA GLY A 96 -0.73 24.96 -5.89
C GLY A 96 0.37 23.94 -5.61
N GLY A 97 0.11 22.91 -4.79
CA GLY A 97 1.09 21.89 -4.42
C GLY A 97 0.73 20.54 -5.00
N ALA A 98 1.20 20.23 -6.20
CA ALA A 98 1.03 18.91 -6.81
C ALA A 98 2.39 18.30 -7.09
N GLU A 99 2.81 17.32 -6.30
CA GLU A 99 3.82 16.36 -6.80
C GLU A 99 3.75 14.96 -6.14
N ASN A 100 3.28 14.80 -4.89
CA ASN A 100 3.42 13.50 -4.20
C ASN A 100 2.15 12.87 -3.61
N LEU A 101 0.96 13.32 -4.01
CA LEU A 101 -0.30 12.80 -3.45
C LEU A 101 -0.59 11.33 -3.82
N ALA A 102 0.02 10.83 -4.90
CA ALA A 102 -0.14 9.45 -5.37
C ALA A 102 0.37 8.40 -4.37
N MET A 103 1.23 8.78 -3.41
CA MET A 103 1.73 7.84 -2.38
C MET A 103 0.72 7.57 -1.25
N MET A 104 -0.40 8.31 -1.21
CA MET A 104 -1.53 8.06 -0.32
C MET A 104 -2.64 7.24 -0.99
N ALA A 105 -2.53 6.98 -2.29
CA ALA A 105 -3.48 6.15 -3.01
C ALA A 105 -3.20 4.66 -2.75
N THR A 106 -4.28 3.92 -2.77
CA THR A 106 -4.50 2.61 -2.17
C THR A 106 -3.51 1.50 -2.57
N PRO A 107 -3.03 0.61 -1.66
CA PRO A 107 -2.22 -0.55 -2.04
C PRO A 107 -2.92 -1.54 -2.97
N THR A 108 -4.25 -1.50 -3.05
CA THR A 108 -5.07 -2.44 -3.81
C THR A 108 -5.02 -2.26 -5.33
N ASP A 109 -4.41 -1.20 -5.85
CA ASP A 109 -4.15 -1.06 -7.30
C ASP A 109 -2.84 -1.74 -7.74
N THR A 110 -2.09 -2.32 -6.79
CA THR A 110 -0.91 -3.13 -7.10
C THR A 110 -1.32 -4.60 -7.19
N SER A 111 -1.86 -4.98 -8.35
CA SER A 111 -2.00 -6.36 -8.84
C SER A 111 -2.80 -7.34 -7.97
N LEU A 112 -4.09 -7.48 -8.32
CA LEU A 112 -4.75 -8.75 -8.55
C LEU A 112 -5.52 -8.65 -9.87
#